data_AF-K9FV93-F1
#
_entry.id   AF-K9FV93-F1
#
_cell.length_a   1.000
_cell.length_b   1.000
_cell.length_c   1.000
_cell.angle_alpha   90.00
_cell.angle_beta   90.00
_cell.angle_gamma   90.00
#
_symmetry.space_group_name_H-M   'P 1'
#
loop_
_entity.id
_entity.type
_entity.pdbx_description
1 polymer ?
#
loop_
_entity_poly.entity_id
_entity_poly.type
_entity_poly.pdbx_seq_one_letter_code
_entity_poly.pdbx_strand_id
1 'polypeptide(L)'
;MKLSAMIFTVFALASTGIAAKTCTPSFDYCSDVLLQDKGNLYPVKRRCARLIKEIIGFTEADLKDALKGSDLENEDLENILFHCKNPGDIGHPKLCTSGCENPATEGSHSCSA
;
A
#
# COMPACT_ATOMS: atom_id res chain seq x y z
N MET A 1 -46.26 -1.37 -38.34
CA MET A 1 -44.98 -0.88 -37.77
C MET A 1 -45.15 -0.71 -36.27
N LYS A 2 -44.35 -1.39 -35.44
CA LYS A 2 -44.18 -1.04 -34.03
C LYS A 2 -42.84 -1.59 -33.56
N LEU A 3 -41.90 -0.67 -33.33
CA LEU A 3 -40.59 -0.90 -32.77
C LEU A 3 -40.72 -1.36 -31.32
N SER A 4 -40.12 -2.51 -30.99
CA SER A 4 -39.68 -2.78 -29.62
C SER A 4 -38.23 -3.25 -29.68
N ALA A 5 -37.35 -2.26 -29.83
CA ALA A 5 -35.95 -2.39 -29.49
C ALA A 5 -35.84 -2.21 -27.97
N MET A 6 -35.77 -3.30 -27.23
CA MET A 6 -35.33 -3.33 -25.83
C MET A 6 -33.98 -4.05 -25.80
N ILE A 7 -32.95 -3.33 -26.26
CA ILE A 7 -31.56 -3.69 -26.05
C ILE A 7 -31.28 -3.40 -24.57
N PHE A 8 -31.38 -4.42 -23.73
CA PHE A 8 -30.94 -4.32 -22.34
C PHE A 8 -29.42 -4.17 -22.34
N THR A 9 -29.01 -3.01 -21.85
CA THR A 9 -27.65 -2.49 -21.79
C THR A 9 -26.73 -3.49 -21.12
N VAL A 10 -25.66 -3.89 -21.83
CA VAL A 10 -24.54 -4.62 -21.25
C VAL A 10 -23.94 -3.75 -20.16
N PHE A 11 -24.10 -4.14 -18.90
CA PHE A 11 -23.29 -3.61 -17.80
C PHE A 11 -21.85 -4.05 -18.05
N ALA A 12 -21.09 -3.23 -18.76
CA ALA A 12 -19.65 -3.28 -18.72
C ALA A 12 -19.24 -2.83 -17.31
N LEU A 13 -19.17 -3.79 -16.38
CA LEU A 13 -18.51 -3.60 -15.10
C LEU A 13 -17.02 -3.44 -15.41
N ALA A 14 -16.62 -2.21 -15.76
CA ALA A 14 -15.23 -1.81 -15.75
C ALA A 14 -14.78 -1.90 -14.29
N SER A 15 -14.31 -3.08 -13.89
CA SER A 15 -13.46 -3.20 -12.72
C SER A 15 -12.20 -2.43 -13.07
N THR A 16 -12.18 -1.14 -12.70
CA THR A 16 -10.93 -0.42 -12.50
C THR A 16 -10.22 -1.18 -11.38
N GLY A 17 -9.44 -2.17 -11.79
CA GLY A 17 -8.50 -2.82 -10.91
C GLY A 17 -7.44 -1.80 -10.57
N ILE A 18 -7.73 -0.87 -9.65
CA ILE A 18 -6.71 -0.08 -9.00
C ILE A 18 -5.79 -1.12 -8.36
N ALA A 19 -4.52 -1.15 -8.78
CA ALA A 19 -3.50 -1.86 -8.04
C ALA A 19 -3.47 -1.24 -6.66
N ALA A 20 -4.15 -1.88 -5.70
CA ALA A 20 -4.11 -1.43 -4.33
C ALA A 20 -2.67 -1.66 -3.86
N LYS A 21 -2.02 -0.62 -3.36
CA LYS A 21 -0.81 -0.76 -2.56
C LYS A 21 -1.13 -1.77 -1.46
N THR A 22 -0.26 -2.71 -1.12
CA THR A 22 -0.62 -3.77 -0.16
C THR A 22 0.23 -3.67 1.09
N CYS A 23 -0.43 -3.50 2.23
CA CYS A 23 0.13 -3.73 3.55
C CYS A 23 -0.87 -4.59 4.34
N THR A 24 -0.40 -5.38 5.30
CA THR A 24 -1.28 -6.20 6.14
C THR A 24 -2.03 -5.28 7.08
N PRO A 25 -3.37 -5.28 7.08
CA PRO A 25 -4.15 -4.41 7.95
C PRO A 25 -3.85 -4.72 9.42
N SER A 26 -3.84 -3.67 10.24
CA SER A 26 -3.50 -3.66 11.66
C SER A 26 -2.03 -3.91 12.00
N PHE A 27 -1.14 -4.01 11.01
CA PHE A 27 0.29 -4.16 11.24
C PHE A 27 0.99 -2.82 11.10
N ASP A 28 2.00 -2.62 11.93
CA ASP A 28 2.90 -1.50 11.84
C ASP A 28 4.07 -1.83 10.91
N TYR A 29 4.54 -0.84 10.16
CA TYR A 29 5.61 -0.98 9.18
C TYR A 29 6.59 0.18 9.27
N CYS A 30 7.87 -0.13 9.07
CA CYS A 30 8.89 0.89 8.85
C CYS A 30 8.81 1.45 7.42
N SER A 31 9.19 2.71 7.25
CA SER A 31 9.11 3.40 5.95
C SER A 31 9.97 2.74 4.87
N ASP A 32 11.14 2.23 5.23
CA ASP A 32 12.05 1.50 4.34
C ASP A 32 11.39 0.27 3.71
N VAL A 33 10.61 -0.49 4.47
CA VAL A 33 9.88 -1.67 3.97
C VAL A 33 8.76 -1.26 3.02
N LEU A 34 8.01 -0.22 3.37
CA LEU A 34 6.93 0.32 2.53
C LEU A 34 7.46 0.91 1.21
N LEU A 35 8.68 1.47 1.24
CA LEU A 35 9.38 2.03 0.08
C LEU A 35 10.12 0.98 -0.75
N GLN A 36 10.60 -0.13 -0.16
CA GLN A 36 11.30 -1.21 -0.86
C GLN A 36 10.40 -1.99 -1.83
N ASP A 37 9.08 -1.96 -1.63
CA ASP A 37 8.11 -2.55 -2.58
C ASP A 37 8.01 -1.80 -3.92
N LYS A 38 8.80 -0.74 -4.13
CA LYS A 38 8.90 0.00 -5.40
C LYS A 38 9.53 -0.74 -6.58
N GLY A 39 10.04 -1.96 -6.42
CA GLY A 39 10.91 -2.52 -7.48
C GLY A 39 10.95 -4.02 -7.67
N ASN A 40 10.42 -4.83 -6.76
CA ASN A 40 10.36 -6.27 -7.00
C ASN A 40 9.11 -6.60 -7.81
N LEU A 41 9.21 -6.37 -9.13
CA LEU A 41 8.56 -7.24 -10.08
C LEU A 41 9.05 -8.65 -9.73
N TYR A 42 8.27 -9.39 -8.93
CA TYR A 42 8.55 -10.79 -8.64
C TYR A 42 8.92 -11.45 -9.98
N PRO A 43 10.14 -11.98 -10.17
CA PRO A 43 10.49 -12.58 -11.43
C PRO A 43 9.74 -13.91 -11.51
N VAL A 44 8.49 -13.87 -11.97
CA VAL A 44 7.70 -15.06 -12.23
C VAL A 44 8.23 -15.69 -13.51
N LYS A 45 9.37 -16.35 -13.33
CA LYS A 45 9.87 -17.43 -14.19
C LYS A 45 8.84 -18.56 -14.15
N ARG A 46 7.75 -18.43 -14.92
CA ARG A 46 7.01 -19.52 -15.58
C ARG A 46 5.69 -19.00 -16.11
N ARG A 47 5.60 -18.88 -17.45
CA ARG A 47 4.46 -19.19 -18.35
C ARG A 47 3.02 -18.74 -18.03
N CYS A 48 2.76 -18.03 -16.93
CA CYS A 48 1.46 -17.47 -16.55
C CYS A 48 1.54 -15.94 -16.49
N ALA A 49 2.03 -15.31 -17.56
CA ALA A 49 2.17 -13.86 -17.69
C ALA A 49 0.83 -13.13 -17.92
N ARG A 50 -0.24 -13.49 -17.20
CA ARG A 50 -1.56 -12.84 -17.33
C ARG A 50 -2.24 -12.43 -16.02
N LEU A 51 -1.64 -12.68 -14.86
CA LEU A 51 -2.29 -12.41 -13.56
C LEU A 51 -1.29 -12.00 -12.48
N ILE A 52 -0.36 -11.10 -12.78
CA ILE A 52 0.36 -10.40 -11.72
C ILE A 52 0.10 -8.92 -11.96
N LYS A 53 -1.03 -8.50 -11.40
CA LYS A 53 -1.36 -7.11 -11.21
C LYS A 53 -0.24 -6.53 -10.34
N GLU A 54 0.49 -5.58 -10.89
CA GLU A 54 1.56 -4.82 -10.25
C GLU A 54 1.19 -4.56 -8.78
N ILE A 55 1.93 -5.14 -7.84
CA ILE A 55 1.88 -4.68 -6.45
C ILE A 55 2.65 -3.37 -6.50
N ILE A 56 1.91 -2.26 -6.60
CA ILE A 56 2.51 -0.94 -6.56
C ILE A 56 2.90 -0.71 -5.09
N GLY A 57 4.19 -0.64 -4.79
CA GLY A 57 4.66 -0.24 -3.47
C GLY A 57 4.25 1.18 -3.09
N PHE A 58 4.37 1.53 -1.82
CA PHE A 58 4.15 2.91 -1.39
C PHE A 58 5.29 3.81 -1.88
N THR A 59 4.96 5.08 -2.12
CA THR A 59 5.93 6.11 -2.45
C THR A 59 6.20 7.03 -1.28
N GLU A 60 7.33 7.71 -1.31
CA GLU A 60 7.67 8.72 -0.30
C GLU A 60 6.61 9.82 -0.24
N ALA A 61 6.01 10.17 -1.39
CA ALA A 61 4.89 11.11 -1.44
C ALA A 61 3.66 10.57 -0.71
N ASP A 62 3.34 9.27 -0.85
CA ASP A 62 2.22 8.65 -0.12
C ASP A 62 2.45 8.68 1.39
N LEU A 63 3.68 8.40 1.83
CA LEU A 63 4.06 8.45 3.24
C LEU A 63 3.97 9.89 3.76
N LYS A 64 4.53 10.87 3.05
CA LYS A 64 4.44 12.29 3.41
C LYS A 64 2.99 12.78 3.43
N ASP A 65 2.17 12.35 2.48
CA ASP A 65 0.74 12.66 2.46
C ASP A 65 0.00 12.10 3.68
N ALA A 66 0.39 10.90 4.16
CA ALA A 66 -0.15 10.33 5.40
C ALA A 66 0.27 11.09 6.67
N LEU A 67 1.36 11.88 6.61
CA LEU A 67 1.83 12.71 7.72
C LEU A 67 1.27 14.13 7.70
N LYS A 68 0.68 14.59 6.58
CA LYS A 68 0.19 15.96 6.45
C LYS A 68 -0.83 16.30 7.54
N GLY A 69 -0.62 17.43 8.21
CA GLY A 69 -1.48 17.88 9.30
C GLY A 69 -1.32 17.09 10.61
N SER A 70 -0.33 16.19 10.68
CA SER A 70 0.12 15.59 11.94
C SER A 70 1.32 16.36 12.50
N ASP A 71 1.64 16.15 13.78
CA ASP A 71 2.83 16.71 14.41
C ASP A 71 4.15 16.13 13.85
N LEU A 72 4.06 15.13 12.97
CA LEU A 72 5.19 14.39 12.40
C LEU A 72 5.45 14.76 10.92
N GLU A 73 4.77 15.76 10.37
CA GLU A 73 4.91 16.15 8.95
C GLU A 73 6.35 16.48 8.53
N ASN A 74 7.17 16.97 9.47
CA ASN A 74 8.56 17.37 9.23
C ASN A 74 9.58 16.39 9.83
N GLU A 75 9.12 15.28 10.42
CA GLU A 75 9.99 14.26 11.00
C GLU A 75 10.58 13.36 9.91
N ASP A 76 11.71 12.72 10.23
CA ASP A 76 12.35 11.80 9.30
C ASP A 76 11.52 10.51 9.17
N LEU A 77 11.26 10.08 7.93
CA LEU A 77 10.44 8.90 7.65
C LEU A 77 11.04 7.63 8.26
N GLU A 78 12.37 7.57 8.40
CA GLU A 78 13.09 6.44 9.04
C GLU A 78 12.74 6.28 10.52
N ASN A 79 12.34 7.37 11.18
CA ASN A 79 11.95 7.41 12.58
C ASN A 79 10.44 7.26 12.78
N ILE A 80 9.67 7.04 11.71
CA ILE A 80 8.23 6.94 11.79
C ILE A 80 7.79 5.50 11.54
N LEU A 81 7.05 4.98 12.50
CA LEU A 81 6.35 3.71 12.40
C LEU A 81 4.93 3.97 11.87
N PHE A 82 4.61 3.34 10.75
CA PHE A 82 3.38 3.55 10.01
C PHE A 82 2.39 2.40 10.25
N HIS A 83 1.20 2.71 10.75
CA HIS A 83 0.17 1.70 10.96
C HIS A 83 -0.67 1.48 9.68
N CYS A 84 -0.72 0.26 9.17
CA CYS A 84 -1.56 -0.08 8.02
C CYS A 84 -3.02 -0.22 8.48
N LYS A 85 -3.92 0.66 8.04
CA LYS A 85 -5.33 0.62 8.44
C LYS A 85 -6.15 -0.34 7.57
N ASN A 86 -5.95 -0.25 6.26
CA ASN A 86 -6.60 -1.09 5.25
C ASN A 86 -5.56 -1.44 4.18
N PRO A 87 -5.78 -2.49 3.37
CA PRO A 87 -4.96 -2.72 2.20
C PRO A 87 -4.88 -1.45 1.33
N GLY A 88 -3.70 -0.85 1.27
CA GLY A 88 -3.42 0.34 0.47
C GLY A 88 -3.64 1.67 1.15
N ASP A 89 -3.87 1.65 2.47
CA ASP A 89 -4.07 2.85 3.28
C ASP A 89 -3.24 2.76 4.57
N ILE A 90 -2.39 3.76 4.77
CA ILE A 90 -1.50 3.89 5.93
C ILE A 90 -2.02 5.05 6.77
N GLY A 91 -2.14 4.84 8.08
CA GLY A 91 -2.57 5.88 9.02
C GLY A 91 -1.86 5.78 10.37
N HIS A 92 -2.16 6.73 11.27
CA HIS A 92 -1.61 6.84 12.63
C HIS A 92 -0.09 6.63 12.74
N PRO A 93 0.71 7.55 12.17
CA PRO A 93 2.15 7.51 12.33
C PRO A 93 2.54 7.66 13.81
N LYS A 94 3.52 6.88 14.24
CA LYS A 94 4.13 6.96 15.58
C LYS A 94 5.60 7.31 15.44
N LEU A 95 6.05 8.33 16.17
CA LEU A 95 7.47 8.66 16.24
C LEU A 95 8.23 7.64 17.09
N CYS A 96 9.32 7.15 16.56
CA CYS A 96 10.29 6.30 17.21
C CYS A 96 11.59 7.10 17.40
N THR A 97 11.85 7.53 18.62
CA THR A 97 13.04 8.35 18.98
C THR A 97 14.39 7.69 18.67
N SER A 98 14.41 6.37 18.58
CA SER A 98 15.58 5.50 18.34
C SER A 98 15.51 4.80 16.97
N GLY A 99 14.61 5.25 16.09
CA GLY A 99 14.37 4.65 14.78
C GLY A 99 13.36 3.51 14.81
N CYS A 100 12.93 3.10 13.62
CA CYS A 100 12.05 1.96 13.41
C CYS A 100 12.84 0.66 13.26
N GLU A 101 12.35 -0.44 13.83
CA GLU A 101 12.99 -1.75 13.80
C GLU A 101 12.13 -2.79 13.06
N ASN A 102 12.78 -3.52 12.15
CA ASN A 102 12.18 -4.61 11.40
C ASN A 102 12.21 -5.90 12.23
N PRO A 103 11.09 -6.65 12.33
CA PRO A 103 11.06 -7.88 13.09
C PRO A 103 11.91 -8.97 12.41
N ALA A 104 12.45 -9.90 13.21
CA ALA A 104 13.26 -11.01 12.70
C ALA A 104 12.46 -12.01 11.83
N THR A 105 11.14 -11.99 11.93
CA THR A 105 10.19 -12.83 11.18
C THR A 105 9.02 -11.97 10.71
N GLU A 106 8.25 -12.45 9.72
CA GLU A 106 7.04 -11.76 9.25
C GLU A 106 6.13 -11.35 10.42
N GLY A 107 5.74 -10.07 10.47
CA GLY A 107 5.02 -9.53 11.61
C GLY A 107 4.91 -8.01 11.62
N SER A 108 4.30 -7.47 12.68
CA SER A 108 4.25 -6.04 12.96
C SER A 108 5.64 -5.53 13.36
N HIS A 109 6.02 -4.38 12.82
CA HIS A 109 7.25 -3.68 13.15
C HIS A 109 7.07 -2.90 14.46
N SER A 110 8.18 -2.41 15.02
CA SER A 110 8.15 -1.66 16.28
C SER A 110 9.16 -0.53 16.29
N CYS A 111 9.02 0.41 17.23
CA CYS A 111 10.10 1.33 17.54
C CYS A 111 11.25 0.57 18.20
N SER A 112 12.49 0.89 17.82
CA SER A 112 13.69 0.43 18.52
C SER A 112 13.60 0.81 20.00
N ALA A 113 14.09 -0.06 20.90
CA ALA A 113 14.14 0.22 22.33
C ALA A 113 15.24 1.21 22.72
#